data_AF-A0A2N4XJQ3-F1
#
_entry.id   AF-A0A2N4XJQ3-F1
#
_cell.length_a   1.000
_cell.length_b   1.000
_cell.length_c   1.000
_cell.angle_alpha   90.00
_cell.angle_beta   90.00
_cell.angle_gamma   90.00
#
_symmetry.space_group_name_H-M   'P 1'
#
loop_
_entity.id
_entity.type
_entity.pdbx_description
1 polymer ?
#
loop_
_entity_poly.entity_id
_entity_poly.type
_entity_poly.pdbx_seq_one_letter_code
_entity_poly.pdbx_strand_id
1 'polypeptide(L)'
;MPEGVLNTRQINALRALLERRDFTPEDVALLDYHTLSRMPGIGGKSLNIIRGWLAANGLDLANSPDDYRSSLRFCRLQARLVKARRLLEKNGYEVAHTPVDEEGGGLHTTGFSSP
;
A
#
# COMPACT_ATOMS: atom_id res chain seq x y z
N MET A 1 -14.21 -9.08 -11.87
CA MET A 1 -13.11 -9.79 -12.58
C MET A 1 -11.85 -9.51 -11.80
N PRO A 2 -11.27 -10.47 -11.05
CA PRO A 2 -10.00 -10.23 -10.37
C PRO A 2 -8.84 -10.38 -11.38
N GLU A 3 -8.08 -9.30 -11.51
CA GLU A 3 -6.60 -9.19 -11.47
C GLU A 3 -5.70 -10.19 -12.23
N GLY A 4 -4.70 -9.64 -12.96
CA GLY A 4 -3.38 -10.30 -12.98
C GLY A 4 -2.59 -10.34 -14.29
N VAL A 5 -3.18 -10.12 -15.47
CA VAL A 5 -2.41 -10.26 -16.74
C VAL A 5 -2.58 -9.04 -17.62
N LEU A 6 -1.49 -8.27 -17.75
CA LEU A 6 -1.37 -7.20 -18.74
C LEU A 6 -1.55 -7.77 -20.15
N ASN A 7 -2.36 -7.14 -20.98
CA ASN A 7 -2.50 -7.57 -22.37
C ASN A 7 -1.24 -7.25 -23.18
N THR A 8 -1.05 -7.92 -24.34
CA THR A 8 0.14 -7.73 -25.20
C THR A 8 0.39 -6.27 -25.59
N ARG A 9 -0.67 -5.48 -25.77
CA ARG A 9 -0.56 -4.05 -26.11
C ARG A 9 -0.04 -3.23 -24.92
N GLN A 10 -0.47 -3.53 -23.71
CA GLN A 10 0.00 -2.91 -22.47
C GLN A 10 1.44 -3.30 -22.17
N ILE A 11 1.78 -4.58 -22.37
CA ILE A 11 3.15 -5.06 -22.24
C ILE A 11 4.06 -4.33 -23.23
N ASN A 12 3.65 -4.19 -24.49
CA ASN A 12 4.43 -3.47 -25.49
C ASN A 12 4.54 -1.96 -25.18
N ALA A 13 3.50 -1.35 -24.63
CA ALA A 13 3.56 0.05 -24.18
C ALA A 13 4.50 0.23 -22.99
N LEU A 14 4.47 -0.67 -22.00
CA LEU A 14 5.39 -0.64 -20.86
C LEU A 14 6.83 -0.92 -21.28
N ARG A 15 7.07 -1.85 -22.22
CA ARG A 15 8.40 -2.06 -22.82
C ARG A 15 8.93 -0.84 -23.55
N ALA A 16 8.06 -0.13 -24.26
CA ALA A 16 8.44 1.11 -24.93
C ALA A 16 8.76 2.22 -23.92
N LEU A 17 8.06 2.26 -22.78
CA LEU A 17 8.30 3.26 -21.72
C LEU A 17 9.58 2.98 -20.92
N LEU A 18 9.80 1.72 -20.56
CA LEU A 18 10.95 1.28 -19.77
C LEU A 18 12.20 1.05 -20.62
N GLU A 19 12.07 1.17 -21.96
CA GLU A 19 13.11 0.88 -22.95
C GLU A 19 13.79 -0.50 -22.77
N ARG A 20 13.07 -1.45 -22.16
CA ARG A 20 13.58 -2.77 -21.77
C ARG A 20 12.56 -3.85 -22.09
N ARG A 21 13.07 -5.05 -22.44
CA ARG A 21 12.26 -6.18 -22.89
C ARG A 21 11.62 -6.96 -21.73
N ASP A 22 12.32 -7.00 -20.61
CA ASP A 22 11.91 -7.62 -19.35
C ASP A 22 11.81 -6.54 -18.28
N PHE A 23 10.73 -6.56 -17.52
CA PHE A 23 10.46 -5.63 -16.43
C PHE A 23 9.73 -6.37 -15.31
N THR A 24 9.91 -5.88 -14.09
CA THR A 24 9.27 -6.40 -12.89
C THR A 24 8.09 -5.50 -12.46
N PRO A 25 7.16 -5.99 -11.62
CA PRO A 25 6.13 -5.15 -11.02
C PRO A 25 6.73 -3.95 -10.25
N GLU A 26 7.86 -4.14 -9.58
CA GLU A 26 8.58 -3.07 -8.87
C GLU A 26 9.10 -2.00 -9.83
N ASP A 27 9.66 -2.40 -10.98
CA ASP A 27 10.11 -1.44 -12.02
C ASP A 27 8.96 -0.57 -12.51
N VAL A 28 7.76 -1.15 -12.63
CA VAL A 28 6.55 -0.42 -13.05
C VAL A 28 6.00 0.46 -11.94
N ALA A 29 6.10 0.06 -10.67
CA ALA A 29 5.67 0.85 -9.52
C ALA A 29 6.48 2.16 -9.37
N LEU A 30 7.76 2.14 -9.76
CA LEU A 30 8.63 3.32 -9.78
C LEU A 30 8.25 4.36 -10.85
N LEU A 31 7.39 3.99 -11.81
CA LEU A 31 6.94 4.90 -12.84
C LEU A 31 5.94 5.92 -12.28
N ASP A 32 6.11 7.17 -12.70
CA ASP A 32 5.20 8.24 -12.33
C ASP A 32 3.84 8.08 -13.03
N TYR A 33 2.76 8.16 -12.24
CA TYR A 33 1.38 8.08 -12.71
C TYR A 33 1.08 9.07 -13.86
N HIS A 34 1.58 10.30 -13.78
CA HIS A 34 1.35 11.32 -14.80
C HIS A 34 2.09 11.03 -16.10
N THR A 35 3.29 10.47 -16.01
CA THR A 35 4.07 10.04 -17.18
C THR A 35 3.35 8.91 -17.91
N LEU A 36 2.89 7.89 -17.18
CA LEU A 36 2.08 6.80 -17.73
C LEU A 36 0.77 7.30 -18.35
N SER A 37 0.09 8.25 -17.70
CA SER A 37 -1.17 8.82 -18.19
C SER A 37 -1.04 9.64 -19.47
N ARG A 38 0.15 10.15 -19.78
CA ARG A 38 0.40 10.98 -20.97
C ARG A 38 0.91 10.17 -22.16
N MET A 39 1.14 8.87 -21.97
CA MET A 39 1.67 8.03 -23.03
C MET A 39 0.66 7.74 -24.13
N PRO A 40 1.10 7.78 -25.40
CA PRO A 40 0.28 7.34 -26.53
C PRO A 40 -0.02 5.85 -26.40
N GLY A 41 -1.30 5.49 -26.30
CA GLY A 41 -1.75 4.10 -26.17
C GLY A 41 -2.04 3.64 -24.73
N ILE A 42 -1.73 4.46 -23.71
CA ILE A 42 -2.16 4.24 -22.32
C ILE A 42 -3.27 5.25 -21.99
N GLY A 43 -4.52 4.79 -22.10
CA GLY A 43 -5.69 5.56 -21.64
C GLY A 43 -6.08 5.20 -20.21
N GLY A 44 -7.11 5.85 -19.67
CA GLY A 44 -7.61 5.60 -18.31
C GLY A 44 -7.97 4.14 -18.02
N LYS A 45 -8.47 3.40 -19.03
CA LYS A 45 -8.73 1.95 -18.90
C LYS A 45 -7.45 1.14 -18.76
N SER A 46 -6.40 1.49 -19.51
CA SER A 46 -5.09 0.84 -19.43
C SER A 46 -4.42 1.11 -18.10
N LEU A 47 -4.47 2.35 -17.61
CA LEU A 47 -4.00 2.73 -16.28
C LEU A 47 -4.68 1.92 -15.18
N ASN A 48 -6.01 1.77 -15.24
CA ASN A 48 -6.74 1.02 -14.22
C ASN A 48 -6.35 -0.47 -14.20
N ILE A 49 -6.07 -1.05 -15.38
CA ILE A 49 -5.59 -2.43 -15.49
C ILE A 49 -4.17 -2.56 -14.94
N ILE A 50 -3.27 -1.61 -15.23
CA ILE A 50 -1.90 -1.58 -14.69
C ILE A 50 -1.94 -1.44 -13.16
N ARG A 51 -2.78 -0.55 -12.63
CA ARG A 51 -2.96 -0.39 -11.17
C ARG A 51 -3.54 -1.64 -10.52
N GLY A 52 -4.53 -2.29 -11.13
CA GLY A 52 -5.04 -3.57 -10.63
C GLY A 52 -4.00 -4.69 -10.66
N TRP A 53 -3.11 -4.69 -11.66
CA TRP A 53 -1.99 -5.63 -11.72
C TRP A 53 -0.91 -5.35 -10.66
N LEU A 54 -0.62 -4.08 -10.38
CA LEU A 54 0.29 -3.69 -9.29
C LEU A 54 -0.30 -4.00 -7.91
N ALA A 55 -1.59 -3.72 -7.71
CA ALA A 55 -2.29 -3.99 -6.46
C ALA A 55 -2.29 -5.49 -6.13
N ALA A 56 -2.40 -6.36 -7.13
CA ALA A 56 -2.26 -7.81 -6.97
C ALA A 56 -0.88 -8.24 -6.41
N ASN A 57 0.15 -7.41 -6.63
CA ASN A 57 1.50 -7.59 -6.12
C ASN A 57 1.78 -6.74 -4.86
N GLY A 58 0.78 -6.07 -4.30
CA GLY A 58 0.93 -5.19 -3.13
C GLY A 58 1.61 -3.85 -3.43
N LEU A 59 1.68 -3.44 -4.70
CA LEU A 59 2.33 -2.21 -5.17
C LEU A 59 1.28 -1.21 -5.70
N ASP A 60 1.63 0.09 -5.73
CA ASP A 60 0.89 1.13 -6.49
C ASP A 60 1.89 2.00 -7.27
N LEU A 61 1.38 2.80 -8.20
CA LEU A 61 2.18 3.74 -8.99
C LEU A 61 2.63 4.93 -8.15
N ALA A 62 3.90 5.33 -8.31
CA ALA A 62 4.42 6.55 -7.73
C ALA A 62 3.58 7.78 -8.13
N ASN A 63 3.31 8.65 -7.16
CA ASN A 63 2.50 9.88 -7.32
C ASN A 63 1.07 9.61 -7.82
N SER A 64 0.55 8.40 -7.59
CA SER A 64 -0.86 8.11 -7.80
C SER A 64 -1.75 9.05 -6.95
N PRO A 65 -2.86 9.56 -7.50
CA PRO A 65 -3.81 10.34 -6.70
C PRO A 65 -4.38 9.54 -5.52
N ASP A 66 -4.38 8.21 -5.59
CA ASP A 66 -4.75 7.34 -4.47
C ASP A 66 -3.69 7.28 -3.39
N ASP A 67 -2.40 7.34 -3.73
CA ASP A 67 -1.30 7.42 -2.76
C ASP A 67 -1.44 8.69 -1.92
N TYR A 68 -1.74 9.82 -2.58
CA TYR A 68 -2.03 11.07 -1.89
C TYR A 68 -3.27 10.97 -1.00
N ARG A 69 -4.36 10.35 -1.47
CA ARG A 69 -5.59 10.16 -0.68
C ARG A 69 -5.38 9.21 0.50
N SER A 70 -4.59 8.16 0.31
CA SER A 70 -4.24 7.17 1.32
C SER A 70 -3.35 7.79 2.40
N SER A 71 -2.34 8.55 1.99
CA SER A 71 -1.50 9.36 2.89
C SER A 71 -2.32 10.38 3.68
N LEU A 72 -3.22 11.14 3.05
CA LEU A 72 -4.11 12.07 3.75
C LEU A 72 -5.05 11.35 4.73
N ARG A 73 -5.61 10.20 4.35
CA ARG A 73 -6.44 9.37 5.24
C ARG A 73 -5.63 8.90 6.44
N PHE A 74 -4.39 8.45 6.22
CA PHE A 74 -3.48 8.03 7.28
C PHE A 74 -3.16 9.18 8.22
N CYS A 75 -2.76 10.35 7.71
CA CYS A 75 -2.51 11.55 8.53
C CYS A 75 -3.74 11.95 9.35
N ARG A 76 -4.94 11.92 8.76
CA ARG A 76 -6.20 12.22 9.48
C ARG A 76 -6.50 11.17 10.55
N LEU A 77 -6.27 9.90 10.27
CA LEU A 77 -6.43 8.82 11.24
C LEU A 77 -5.45 8.99 12.41
N GLN A 78 -4.17 9.24 12.12
CA GLN A 78 -3.15 9.52 13.12
C GLN A 78 -3.53 10.71 14.00
N ALA A 79 -3.97 11.83 13.40
CA ALA A 79 -4.43 12.99 14.16
C ALA A 79 -5.63 12.66 15.07
N ARG A 80 -6.56 11.81 14.61
CA ARG A 80 -7.69 11.33 15.42
C ARG A 80 -7.24 10.40 16.55
N LEU A 81 -6.30 9.50 16.29
CA LEU A 81 -5.72 8.61 17.29
C LEU A 81 -4.97 9.40 18.38
N VAL A 82 -4.15 10.36 18.00
CA VAL A 82 -3.47 11.26 18.94
C VAL A 82 -4.48 12.02 19.81
N LYS A 83 -5.53 12.56 19.19
CA LYS A 83 -6.59 13.26 19.92
C LYS A 83 -7.36 12.33 20.86
N ALA A 84 -7.67 11.12 20.43
CA ALA A 84 -8.34 10.10 21.22
C ALA A 84 -7.48 9.67 22.41
N ARG A 85 -6.18 9.41 22.19
CA ARG A 85 -5.21 9.10 23.25
C ARG A 85 -5.18 10.18 24.32
N ARG A 86 -5.05 11.44 23.91
CA ARG A 86 -5.04 12.58 24.85
C ARG A 86 -6.34 12.71 25.63
N LEU A 87 -7.48 12.35 25.03
CA LEU A 87 -8.77 12.35 25.71
C LEU A 87 -8.83 11.24 26.78
N LEU A 88 -8.33 10.04 26.45
CA LEU A 88 -8.28 8.92 27.37
C LEU A 88 -7.38 9.22 28.57
N GLU A 89 -6.16 9.72 28.33
CA GLU A 89 -5.23 10.15 29.37
C GLU A 89 -5.83 11.24 30.26
N LYS A 90 -6.52 12.24 29.67
CA LYS A 90 -7.20 13.31 30.43
C LYS A 90 -8.28 12.76 31.37
N ASN A 91 -8.96 11.68 30.99
CA ASN A 91 -9.99 11.05 31.82
C ASN A 91 -9.42 9.97 32.77
N GLY A 92 -8.09 9.88 32.90
CA GLY A 92 -7.42 8.97 33.83
C GLY A 92 -7.25 7.54 33.30
N TYR A 93 -7.44 7.32 32.00
CA TYR A 93 -7.18 6.02 31.37
C TYR A 93 -5.73 5.96 30.88
N GLU A 94 -5.03 4.86 31.20
CA GLU A 94 -3.69 4.58 30.70
C GLU A 94 -3.79 3.86 29.34
N VAL A 95 -3.19 4.44 28.30
CA VAL A 95 -3.23 3.89 26.94
C VAL A 95 -1.99 3.03 26.72
N ALA A 96 -2.15 1.71 26.80
CA ALA A 96 -1.10 0.76 26.45
C ALA A 96 -0.79 0.85 24.95
N HIS A 97 0.48 1.07 24.60
CA HIS A 97 0.96 0.73 23.27
C HIS A 97 1.12 -0.78 23.25
N THR A 98 0.25 -1.48 22.54
CA THR A 98 0.57 -2.85 22.12
C THR A 98 1.74 -2.73 21.15
N PRO A 99 2.96 -3.21 21.47
CA PRO A 99 3.89 -3.54 20.41
C PRO A 99 3.11 -4.46 19.47
N VAL A 100 3.14 -4.15 18.18
CA VAL A 100 2.74 -5.12 17.18
C VAL A 100 3.86 -6.14 17.22
N ASP A 101 3.78 -7.05 18.17
CA ASP A 101 4.66 -8.20 18.27
C ASP A 101 4.46 -8.96 16.97
N GLU A 102 5.50 -8.97 16.16
CA GLU A 102 5.65 -9.94 15.07
C GLU A 102 5.37 -11.33 15.67
N GLU A 103 4.30 -11.97 15.21
CA GLU A 103 3.94 -13.32 15.64
C GLU A 103 5.14 -14.25 15.42
N GLY A 104 5.74 -14.67 16.52
CA GLY A 104 6.94 -15.48 16.55
C GLY A 104 7.04 -16.37 17.78
N GLY A 105 5.92 -16.92 18.25
CA GLY A 105 5.90 -18.21 18.95
C GLY A 105 5.79 -18.18 20.48
N GLY A 106 5.03 -19.15 20.99
CA GLY A 106 5.20 -19.65 22.35
C GLY A 106 4.05 -19.35 23.30
N LEU A 107 2.89 -19.97 23.03
CA LEU A 107 1.97 -20.37 24.10
C LEU A 107 2.73 -21.15 25.17
N HIS A 108 2.93 -20.56 26.34
CA HIS A 108 3.22 -21.29 27.58
C HIS A 108 2.36 -20.71 28.68
N THR A 109 1.15 -21.25 28.76
CA THR A 109 0.26 -21.07 29.90
C THR A 109 0.77 -21.86 31.10
N THR A 110 0.51 -21.30 32.28
CA THR A 110 0.45 -21.88 33.62
C THR A 110 1.76 -22.03 34.40
N GLY A 111 1.74 -21.47 35.61
CA GLY A 111 2.80 -21.63 36.59
C GLY A 111 2.61 -20.76 37.83
N PHE A 112 1.39 -20.73 38.38
CA PHE A 112 1.13 -20.21 39.72
C PHE A 112 1.76 -21.15 40.77
N SER A 113 2.70 -20.65 41.57
CA SER A 113 2.85 -21.02 42.99
C SER A 113 3.89 -20.14 43.68
N SER A 114 3.39 -19.34 44.63
CA SER A 114 4.08 -18.98 45.88
C SER A 114 3.62 -19.96 46.98
N PRO A 115 4.21 -19.98 48.18
CA PRO A 115 5.25 -19.09 48.73
C PRO A 115 6.57 -19.76 49.11
#